data_AF-A0ABD5U9W0-F1
#
_entry.id   AF-A0ABD5U9W0-F1
#
_cell.length_a   1.000
_cell.length_b   1.000
_cell.length_c   1.000
_cell.angle_alpha   90.00
_cell.angle_beta   90.00
_cell.angle_gamma   90.00
#
_symmetry.space_group_name_H-M   'P 1'
#
loop_
_entity.id
_entity.type
_entity.pdbx_description
1 polymer ?
#
loop_
_entity_poly.entity_id
_entity_poly.type
_entity_poly.pdbx_seq_one_letter_code
_entity_poly.pdbx_strand_id
1 'polypeptide(L)'
;MTEVGTAVSKFVDEWQEAGTENVRNYKFKSSPSTREEISDLLSDVRALSNYFDPSTVICHIQGEEDKYLVRYEPDVDFIRSEQEEGEEYEHDSLYPSDPSFADQAKKLRDNRVNDCEQLVNIFGRVIERDDLDLELEYGLEKSRVATGLSDELSLDDTTIEFHISWEYFITKLHEVPPEKFRDRFLEKSKLLIVVLDSDEYVYGDNLAVSGINTLNDFIRDFSNRDITWQQSQHDIAPNSLIDDIDRKYLPPVFFEFDELAGDNAEFHASVLRAFNPYVIVYSLLSFGSRAEHIDDSKWRIRISGKQFIEGVFSLSSDKSTLDVELEESTDTIKIDSDLADSLYSLHKWAYHSGQEVENRTSVLRNVATLFARNLTDVITNAGEIESSARSNRRYYLEQSIDEFFEFRREVIDSAFSTHEKFSSLRSELMDDLSRDIFRTVAFIIAIAASVYFKLGGQFGTETVVTVILAFVLGYVLITFRRIRGIQTQFGKLIDDRDNSIQFYGRFFDDEELTEYGLNPSSDSPRWGSLFETVGWIEDGFRLEYVFLLDVILYYLLLGTVSLISIILLIDIFLWNIFPGLP
;
A
#
# COMPACT_ATOMS: atom_id res chain seq x y z
N MET A 1 14.87 34.72 11.16
CA MET A 1 15.18 34.40 12.57
C MET A 1 13.95 34.70 13.41
N THR A 2 13.51 33.71 14.19
CA THR A 2 12.40 33.80 15.15
C THR A 2 12.80 34.62 16.37
N GLU A 3 11.84 35.22 17.07
CA GLU A 3 12.10 35.99 18.28
C GLU A 3 12.65 35.08 19.40
N VAL A 4 12.06 33.89 19.57
CA VAL A 4 12.57 32.84 20.47
C VAL A 4 14.01 32.47 20.10
N GLY A 5 14.30 32.32 18.80
CA GLY A 5 15.61 31.94 18.32
C GLY A 5 16.70 32.97 18.60
N THR A 6 16.39 34.25 18.39
CA THR A 6 17.32 35.34 18.74
C THR A 6 17.60 35.37 20.24
N ALA A 7 16.58 35.18 21.08
CA ALA A 7 16.74 35.21 22.53
C ALA A 7 17.59 34.03 23.05
N VAL A 8 17.33 32.82 22.54
CA VAL A 8 18.08 31.61 22.93
C VAL A 8 19.51 31.65 22.41
N SER A 9 19.74 32.09 21.17
CA SER A 9 21.10 32.26 20.63
C SER A 9 21.91 33.21 21.48
N LYS A 10 21.38 34.40 21.78
CA LYS A 10 22.06 35.38 22.64
C LYS A 10 22.46 34.77 23.98
N PHE A 11 21.54 34.07 24.64
CA PHE A 11 21.80 33.43 25.92
C PHE A 11 22.89 32.35 25.83
N VAL A 12 22.82 31.46 24.84
CA VAL A 12 23.80 30.38 24.71
C VAL A 12 25.18 30.94 24.33
N ASP A 13 25.25 31.93 23.45
CA ASP A 13 26.51 32.57 23.04
C ASP A 13 27.21 33.27 24.23
N GLU A 14 26.43 33.93 25.10
CA GLU A 14 26.96 34.61 26.29
C GLU A 14 27.47 33.63 27.35
N TRP A 15 26.85 32.45 27.46
CA TRP A 15 27.09 31.50 28.56
C TRP A 15 27.69 30.16 28.12
N GLN A 16 28.19 30.06 26.89
CA GLN A 16 28.64 28.81 26.28
C GLN A 16 29.74 28.08 27.06
N GLU A 17 30.71 28.84 27.59
CA GLU A 17 31.90 28.30 28.27
C GLU A 17 31.57 27.61 29.61
N ALA A 18 30.43 27.95 30.22
CA ALA A 18 30.01 27.48 31.53
C ALA A 18 28.80 26.53 31.48
N GLY A 19 28.29 26.22 30.28
CA GLY A 19 27.14 25.35 30.09
C GLY A 19 27.48 23.97 29.52
N THR A 20 26.67 22.97 29.84
CA THR A 20 26.78 21.61 29.29
C THR A 20 25.43 21.13 28.79
N GLU A 21 25.39 20.62 27.55
CA GLU A 21 24.17 20.09 26.95
C GLU A 21 23.86 18.68 27.49
N ASN A 22 22.67 18.53 28.06
CA ASN A 22 22.12 17.26 28.51
C ASN A 22 20.82 16.92 27.75
N VAL A 23 20.25 15.73 28.02
CA VAL A 23 19.07 15.22 27.30
C VAL A 23 17.87 16.16 27.43
N ARG A 24 17.68 16.77 28.61
CA ARG A 24 16.48 17.58 28.93
C ARG A 24 16.74 19.08 28.87
N ASN A 25 17.95 19.51 29.20
CA ASN A 25 18.28 20.91 29.34
C ASN A 25 19.72 21.20 28.95
N TYR A 26 20.00 22.47 28.72
CA TYR A 26 21.35 23.01 28.77
C TYR A 26 21.61 23.50 30.18
N LYS A 27 22.45 22.78 30.92
CA LYS A 27 22.70 23.08 32.34
C LYS A 27 23.87 24.05 32.43
N PHE A 28 23.62 25.16 33.09
CA PHE A 28 24.58 26.16 33.51
C PHE A 28 24.88 26.00 35.00
N LYS A 29 26.16 26.01 35.35
CA LYS A 29 26.63 26.01 36.75
C LYS A 29 27.82 26.95 36.84
N SER A 30 27.67 28.04 37.58
CA SER A 30 28.71 29.05 37.73
C SER A 30 28.89 29.44 39.19
N SER A 31 30.13 29.70 39.57
CA SER A 31 30.49 30.35 40.82
C SER A 31 30.88 31.78 40.47
N PRO A 32 29.91 32.71 40.38
CA PRO A 32 30.17 34.06 39.91
C PRO A 32 31.20 34.76 40.80
N SER A 33 32.12 35.47 40.17
CA SER A 33 33.22 36.18 40.84
C SER A 33 32.96 37.67 40.98
N THR A 34 31.96 38.19 40.25
CA THR A 34 31.59 39.61 40.27
C THR A 34 30.09 39.80 40.39
N ARG A 35 29.69 40.96 40.91
CA ARG A 35 28.29 41.39 40.96
C ARG A 35 27.69 41.60 39.57
N GLU A 36 28.52 42.00 38.60
CA GLU A 36 28.12 42.21 37.21
C GLU A 36 27.69 40.88 36.57
N GLU A 37 28.48 39.82 36.73
CA GLU A 37 28.14 38.46 36.26
C GLU A 37 26.77 37.96 36.78
N ILE A 38 26.45 38.21 38.07
CA ILE A 38 25.14 37.85 38.63
C ILE A 38 24.02 38.65 37.95
N SER A 39 24.23 39.96 37.79
CA SER A 39 23.24 40.86 37.19
C SER A 39 22.95 40.48 35.74
N ASP A 40 23.99 40.18 34.97
CA ASP A 40 23.88 39.80 33.57
C ASP A 40 23.11 38.49 33.44
N LEU A 41 23.48 37.46 34.20
CA LEU A 41 22.78 36.16 34.15
C LEU A 41 21.29 36.30 34.47
N LEU A 42 20.95 36.96 35.57
CA LEU A 42 19.55 37.11 35.97
C LEU A 42 18.76 37.97 34.97
N SER A 43 19.42 38.97 34.37
CA SER A 43 18.83 39.79 33.31
C SER A 43 18.57 38.98 32.04
N ASP A 44 19.52 38.15 31.60
CA ASP A 44 19.37 37.35 30.38
C ASP A 44 18.33 36.24 30.57
N VAL A 45 18.32 35.56 31.73
CA VAL A 45 17.26 34.58 32.05
C VAL A 45 15.89 35.26 32.12
N ARG A 46 15.80 36.46 32.70
CA ARG A 46 14.56 37.24 32.68
C ARG A 46 14.17 37.65 31.26
N ALA A 47 15.12 37.97 30.39
CA ALA A 47 14.82 38.31 29.00
C ALA A 47 14.17 37.14 28.24
N LEU A 48 14.58 35.89 28.53
CA LEU A 48 13.96 34.69 27.97
C LEU A 48 12.47 34.56 28.35
N SER A 49 12.09 35.03 29.55
CA SER A 49 10.71 34.92 30.05
C SER A 49 9.66 35.67 29.21
N ASN A 50 10.11 36.60 28.37
CA ASN A 50 9.24 37.29 27.42
C ASN A 50 8.74 36.40 26.28
N TYR A 51 9.40 35.26 26.05
CA TYR A 51 9.14 34.39 24.90
C TYR A 51 8.61 33.01 25.30
N PHE A 52 9.12 32.45 26.42
CA PHE A 52 8.67 31.18 26.98
C PHE A 52 9.02 31.12 28.46
N ASP A 53 8.45 30.18 29.21
CA ASP A 53 8.79 29.98 30.62
C ASP A 53 10.24 29.45 30.77
N PRO A 54 11.22 30.22 31.27
CA PRO A 54 12.65 29.83 31.25
C PRO A 54 13.03 28.75 32.27
N SER A 55 12.14 28.42 33.21
CA SER A 55 12.44 27.64 34.43
C SER A 55 13.14 28.45 35.53
N THR A 56 13.25 27.84 36.70
CA THR A 56 13.76 28.46 37.92
C THR A 56 15.28 28.56 37.91
N VAL A 57 15.84 29.72 38.29
CA VAL A 57 17.24 29.87 38.67
C VAL A 57 17.41 29.43 40.11
N ILE A 58 18.36 28.53 40.35
CA ILE A 58 18.68 28.00 41.68
C ILE A 58 20.00 28.58 42.13
N CYS A 59 20.03 29.11 43.34
CA CYS A 59 21.22 29.65 43.95
C CYS A 59 21.48 28.96 45.29
N HIS A 60 22.69 28.43 45.43
CA HIS A 60 23.19 27.85 46.66
C HIS A 60 24.16 28.84 47.31
N ILE A 61 23.88 29.19 48.57
CA ILE A 61 24.80 29.93 49.43
C ILE A 61 25.25 28.96 50.52
N GLN A 62 26.57 28.74 50.62
CA GLN A 62 27.15 27.81 51.58
C GLN A 62 28.17 28.54 52.46
N GLY A 63 27.93 28.56 53.77
CA GLY A 63 28.89 29.01 54.79
C GLY A 63 29.35 27.86 55.68
N GLU A 64 30.17 28.18 56.68
CA GLU A 64 30.66 27.19 57.67
C GLU A 64 29.52 26.59 58.51
N GLU A 65 28.51 27.40 58.87
CA GLU A 65 27.42 27.01 59.78
C GLU A 65 26.02 27.08 59.15
N ASP A 66 25.87 27.76 58.02
CA ASP A 66 24.58 28.04 57.37
C ASP A 66 24.61 27.65 55.88
N LYS A 67 23.49 27.09 55.40
CA LYS A 67 23.27 26.79 54.00
C LYS A 67 21.90 27.27 53.54
N TYR A 68 21.86 28.08 52.50
CA TYR A 68 20.61 28.59 51.90
C TYR A 68 20.45 28.12 50.46
N LEU A 69 19.20 27.83 50.12
CA LEU A 69 18.74 27.57 48.77
C LEU A 69 17.76 28.68 48.36
N VAL A 70 18.15 29.48 47.40
CA VAL A 70 17.34 30.56 46.83
C VAL A 70 16.86 30.15 45.44
N ARG A 71 15.56 30.25 45.20
CA ARG A 71 14.89 29.92 43.95
C ARG A 71 14.28 31.19 43.39
N TYR A 72 14.59 31.50 42.13
CA TYR A 72 14.04 32.63 41.40
C TYR A 72 13.27 32.12 40.17
N GLU A 73 11.98 32.42 40.13
CA GLU A 73 11.06 32.13 39.04
C GLU A 73 10.93 33.39 38.15
N PRO A 74 11.61 33.42 36.99
CA PRO A 74 11.76 34.63 36.18
C PRO A 74 10.48 35.04 35.44
N ASP A 75 9.55 34.11 35.22
CA ASP A 75 8.26 34.33 34.55
C ASP A 75 7.29 35.17 35.39
N VAL A 76 7.28 34.94 36.71
CA VAL A 76 6.43 35.65 37.67
C VAL A 76 7.20 36.65 38.55
N ASP A 77 8.52 36.79 38.34
CA ASP A 77 9.44 37.58 39.18
C ASP A 77 9.30 37.20 40.67
N PHE A 78 9.21 35.90 40.95
CA PHE A 78 8.97 35.36 42.28
C PHE A 78 10.24 34.76 42.87
N ILE A 79 10.51 35.07 44.14
CA ILE A 79 11.74 34.67 44.82
C ILE A 79 11.38 33.96 46.12
N ARG A 80 11.96 32.78 46.32
CA ARG A 80 11.79 32.00 47.52
C ARG A 80 13.12 31.47 48.03
N SER A 81 13.35 31.62 49.31
CA SER A 81 14.54 31.15 50.01
C SER A 81 14.17 30.15 51.10
N GLU A 82 14.99 29.12 51.20
CA GLU A 82 14.87 28.03 52.14
C GLU A 82 16.24 27.81 52.82
N GLN A 83 16.25 27.67 54.14
CA GLN A 83 17.47 27.31 54.87
C GLN A 83 17.55 25.77 54.89
N GLU A 84 18.60 25.22 54.30
CA GLU A 84 18.85 23.77 54.26
C GLU A 84 19.56 23.29 55.53
N GLU A 85 20.54 24.06 56.02
CA GLU A 85 21.33 23.78 57.22
C GLU A 85 21.59 25.06 58.02
N GLY A 86 21.68 24.90 59.35
CA GLY A 86 21.87 25.97 60.33
C GLY A 86 20.95 25.77 61.54
N GLU A 87 21.34 26.28 62.72
CA GLU A 87 20.44 26.31 63.87
C GLU A 87 19.55 27.57 63.83
N GLU A 88 18.45 27.60 64.61
CA GLU A 88 17.60 28.80 64.79
C GLU A 88 18.34 29.90 65.58
N TYR A 89 19.53 30.31 65.13
CA TYR A 89 20.29 31.42 65.70
C TYR A 89 19.76 32.77 65.19
N GLU A 90 19.86 33.80 66.02
CA GLU A 90 19.68 35.18 65.55
C GLU A 90 20.82 35.52 64.58
N HIS A 91 20.51 35.91 63.34
CA HIS A 91 21.51 36.18 62.30
C HIS A 91 22.48 37.31 62.66
N ASP A 92 22.03 38.24 63.50
CA ASP A 92 22.87 39.29 64.09
C ASP A 92 24.01 38.71 64.95
N SER A 93 23.85 37.46 65.44
CA SER A 93 24.85 36.71 66.20
C SER A 93 25.79 35.88 65.33
N LEU A 94 25.34 35.44 64.15
CA LEU A 94 26.15 34.73 63.15
C LEU A 94 27.08 35.68 62.38
N TYR A 95 26.60 36.90 62.09
CA TYR A 95 27.37 37.92 61.36
C TYR A 95 27.56 39.21 62.18
N PRO A 96 28.13 39.14 63.40
CA PRO A 96 28.21 40.30 64.30
C PRO A 96 29.16 41.39 63.79
N SER A 97 30.11 41.00 62.93
CA SER A 97 31.08 41.88 62.26
C SER A 97 30.52 42.59 61.03
N ASP A 98 29.37 42.17 60.50
CA ASP A 98 28.70 42.81 59.35
C ASP A 98 27.18 42.90 59.54
N PRO A 99 26.71 43.95 60.26
CA PRO A 99 25.28 44.19 60.48
C PRO A 99 24.48 44.39 59.19
N SER A 100 25.17 44.79 58.11
CA SER A 100 24.55 45.05 56.81
C SER A 100 24.21 43.74 56.10
N PHE A 101 25.11 42.75 56.19
CA PHE A 101 24.86 41.40 55.70
C PHE A 101 23.86 40.65 56.58
N ALA A 102 23.90 40.81 57.91
CA ALA A 102 22.92 40.20 58.82
C ALA A 102 21.46 40.56 58.46
N ASP A 103 21.18 41.82 58.08
CA ASP A 103 19.86 42.26 57.60
C ASP A 103 19.47 41.59 56.27
N GLN A 104 20.43 41.37 55.37
CA GLN A 104 20.21 40.68 54.09
C GLN A 104 19.94 39.18 54.27
N ALA A 105 20.74 38.50 55.10
CA ALA A 105 20.52 37.10 55.46
C ALA A 105 19.14 36.92 56.12
N LYS A 106 18.74 37.86 56.99
CA LYS A 106 17.41 37.87 57.59
C LYS A 106 16.28 38.01 56.55
N LYS A 107 16.48 38.83 55.50
CA LYS A 107 15.53 38.93 54.38
C LYS A 107 15.41 37.63 53.60
N LEU A 108 16.52 36.92 53.40
CA LEU A 108 16.50 35.57 52.82
C LEU A 108 15.70 34.62 53.71
N ARG A 109 16.03 34.48 55.00
CA ARG A 109 15.28 33.57 55.89
C ARG A 109 13.78 33.89 55.95
N ASP A 110 13.42 35.16 56.09
CA ASP A 110 12.04 35.58 56.26
C ASP A 110 11.26 35.64 54.91
N ASN A 111 11.87 35.21 53.78
CA ASN A 111 11.28 35.25 52.44
C ASN A 111 10.77 36.66 52.05
N ARG A 112 11.61 37.68 52.29
CA ARG A 112 11.30 39.11 52.06
C ARG A 112 12.08 39.74 50.92
N VAL A 113 12.70 38.93 50.07
CA VAL A 113 13.36 39.41 48.85
C VAL A 113 12.29 39.54 47.77
N ASN A 114 12.07 40.76 47.27
CA ASN A 114 10.90 41.05 46.43
C ASN A 114 11.22 41.26 44.95
N ASP A 115 12.50 41.41 44.59
CA ASP A 115 12.89 41.70 43.21
C ASP A 115 14.32 41.22 42.92
N CYS A 116 14.63 41.13 41.63
CA CYS A 116 15.94 40.74 41.12
C CYS A 116 17.07 41.69 41.56
N GLU A 117 16.80 42.99 41.76
CA GLU A 117 17.82 43.94 42.20
C GLU A 117 18.26 43.66 43.64
N GLN A 118 17.33 43.29 44.51
CA GLN A 118 17.59 42.84 45.87
C GLN A 118 18.41 41.54 45.86
N LEU A 119 18.12 40.59 44.97
CA LEU A 119 18.93 39.38 44.81
C LEU A 119 20.38 39.71 44.41
N VAL A 120 20.58 40.53 43.38
CA VAL A 120 21.92 40.96 42.93
C VAL A 120 22.67 41.66 44.07
N ASN A 121 21.99 42.49 44.85
CA ASN A 121 22.57 43.16 46.02
C ASN A 121 22.97 42.17 47.14
N ILE A 122 22.18 41.13 47.38
CA ILE A 122 22.46 40.12 48.41
C ILE A 122 23.63 39.25 47.95
N PHE A 123 23.54 38.68 46.75
CA PHE A 123 24.57 37.80 46.19
C PHE A 123 25.91 38.52 45.97
N GLY A 124 25.89 39.80 45.56
CA GLY A 124 27.10 40.61 45.47
C GLY A 124 27.84 40.73 46.80
N ARG A 125 27.13 40.78 47.93
CA ARG A 125 27.77 40.78 49.26
C ARG A 125 28.22 39.41 49.72
N VAL A 126 27.58 38.33 49.25
CA VAL A 126 28.06 36.97 49.49
C VAL A 126 29.43 36.79 48.82
N ILE A 127 29.61 37.25 47.59
CA ILE A 127 30.90 37.17 46.87
C ILE A 127 32.01 37.99 47.54
N GLU A 128 31.68 39.13 48.15
CA GLU A 128 32.66 39.98 48.86
C GLU A 128 33.22 39.33 50.14
N ARG A 129 32.67 38.18 50.55
CA ARG A 129 33.01 37.48 51.78
C ARG A 129 33.77 36.19 51.48
N ASP A 130 34.90 36.01 52.17
CA ASP A 130 35.74 34.81 52.02
C ASP A 130 35.17 33.58 52.78
N ASP A 131 34.19 33.77 53.66
CA ASP A 131 33.58 32.72 54.50
C ASP A 131 32.31 32.11 53.90
N LEU A 132 31.88 32.58 52.72
CA LEU A 132 30.68 32.10 52.04
C LEU A 132 30.96 31.80 50.57
N ASP A 133 30.50 30.64 50.12
CA ASP A 133 30.52 30.24 48.72
C ASP A 133 29.15 30.49 48.08
N LEU A 134 29.17 31.02 46.84
CA LEU A 134 27.98 31.23 46.02
C LEU A 134 28.05 30.38 44.77
N GLU A 135 26.99 29.62 44.51
CA GLU A 135 26.84 28.83 43.29
C GLU A 135 25.47 29.08 42.65
N LEU A 136 25.48 29.41 41.37
CA LEU A 136 24.30 29.62 40.54
C LEU A 136 24.14 28.44 39.58
N GLU A 137 22.96 27.82 39.61
CA GLU A 137 22.53 26.80 38.68
C GLU A 137 21.31 27.26 37.89
N TYR A 138 21.34 27.09 36.58
CA TYR A 138 20.20 27.31 35.70
C TYR A 138 20.13 26.22 34.64
N GLY A 139 18.93 25.82 34.25
CA GLY A 139 18.72 24.81 33.23
C GLY A 139 17.77 25.33 32.17
N LEU A 140 18.28 25.65 30.98
CA LEU A 140 17.43 25.97 29.84
C LEU A 140 16.77 24.68 29.34
N GLU A 141 15.50 24.49 29.70
CA GLU A 141 14.72 23.31 29.32
C GLU A 141 14.36 23.33 27.82
N LYS A 142 14.85 22.32 27.09
CA LYS A 142 14.67 22.21 25.63
C LYS A 142 13.20 22.10 25.22
N SER A 143 12.39 21.40 26.02
CA SER A 143 10.94 21.27 25.79
C SER A 143 10.21 22.61 25.90
N ARG A 144 10.69 23.54 26.73
CA ARG A 144 10.09 24.87 26.88
C ARG A 144 10.44 25.77 25.70
N VAL A 145 11.68 25.69 25.21
CA VAL A 145 12.09 26.34 23.95
C VAL A 145 11.26 25.81 22.78
N ALA A 146 11.10 24.49 22.68
CA ALA A 146 10.27 23.86 21.65
C ALA A 146 8.80 24.32 21.72
N THR A 147 8.25 24.48 22.94
CA THR A 147 6.90 25.01 23.13
C THR A 147 6.81 26.47 22.66
N GLY A 148 7.75 27.32 23.05
CA GLY A 148 7.82 28.71 22.59
C GLY A 148 7.91 28.83 21.07
N LEU A 149 8.72 27.98 20.42
CA LEU A 149 8.80 27.91 18.95
C LEU A 149 7.48 27.43 18.32
N SER A 150 6.83 26.43 18.92
CA SER A 150 5.53 25.92 18.44
C SER A 150 4.47 27.01 18.47
N ASP A 151 4.44 27.82 19.53
CA ASP A 151 3.49 28.91 19.71
C ASP A 151 3.77 30.07 18.74
N GLU A 152 5.04 30.47 18.59
CA GLU A 152 5.45 31.54 17.66
C GLU A 152 5.14 31.17 16.20
N LEU A 153 5.40 29.92 15.81
CA LEU A 153 5.25 29.46 14.42
C LEU A 153 3.86 28.87 14.12
N SER A 154 2.97 28.76 15.12
CA SER A 154 1.63 28.17 14.99
C SER A 154 1.64 26.74 14.41
N LEU A 155 2.52 25.89 14.93
CA LEU A 155 2.78 24.53 14.43
C LEU A 155 2.01 23.46 15.21
N ASP A 156 0.69 23.46 15.08
CA ASP A 156 -0.20 22.62 15.87
C ASP A 156 -0.02 21.10 15.64
N ASP A 157 0.36 20.67 14.44
CA ASP A 157 0.48 19.26 14.01
C ASP A 157 1.91 18.70 14.01
N THR A 158 2.89 19.54 14.39
CA THR A 158 4.31 19.24 14.33
C THR A 158 4.91 19.10 15.73
N THR A 159 5.68 18.03 15.94
CA THR A 159 6.51 17.81 17.13
C THR A 159 7.82 18.57 16.93
N ILE A 160 8.21 19.42 17.87
CA ILE A 160 9.46 20.18 17.79
C ILE A 160 10.46 19.61 18.79
N GLU A 161 11.64 19.22 18.31
CA GLU A 161 12.76 18.76 19.12
C GLU A 161 13.89 19.78 19.02
N PHE A 162 14.25 20.41 20.13
CA PHE A 162 15.27 21.45 20.17
C PHE A 162 16.60 20.92 20.71
N HIS A 163 17.67 21.19 19.97
CA HIS A 163 19.04 20.81 20.28
C HIS A 163 19.97 22.01 20.13
N ILE A 164 21.03 22.05 20.94
CA ILE A 164 22.04 23.10 20.78
C ILE A 164 23.02 22.69 19.70
N SER A 165 23.54 21.46 19.77
CA SER A 165 24.48 20.96 18.78
C SER A 165 23.98 19.81 17.92
N TRP A 166 24.27 19.88 16.61
CA TRP A 166 24.03 18.77 15.68
C TRP A 166 24.76 17.49 16.10
N GLU A 167 26.03 17.57 16.50
CA GLU A 167 26.81 16.40 16.92
C GLU A 167 26.22 15.71 18.16
N TYR A 168 25.70 16.52 19.10
CA TYR A 168 25.00 16.03 20.27
C TYR A 168 23.70 15.30 19.87
N PHE A 169 22.93 15.90 18.96
CA PHE A 169 21.72 15.26 18.43
C PHE A 169 22.05 13.91 17.78
N ILE A 170 23.09 13.82 16.94
CA ILE A 170 23.50 12.56 16.32
C ILE A 170 23.83 11.49 17.35
N THR A 171 24.59 11.85 18.39
CA THR A 171 24.94 10.94 19.48
C THR A 171 23.67 10.41 20.15
N LYS A 172 22.70 11.28 20.42
CA LYS A 172 21.41 10.90 21.01
C LYS A 172 20.53 10.09 20.09
N LEU A 173 20.51 10.44 18.81
CA LEU A 173 19.83 9.68 17.79
C LEU A 173 20.41 8.26 17.75
N HIS A 174 21.71 8.07 17.89
CA HIS A 174 22.34 6.74 17.92
C HIS A 174 22.00 5.91 19.17
N GLU A 175 21.65 6.54 20.29
CA GLU A 175 21.19 5.82 21.49
C GLU A 175 19.75 5.27 21.36
N VAL A 176 18.95 5.80 20.44
CA VAL A 176 17.52 5.42 20.29
C VAL A 176 17.37 4.28 19.29
N PRO A 177 16.99 3.06 19.69
CA PRO A 177 16.82 1.98 18.72
C PRO A 177 15.58 2.25 17.82
N PRO A 178 15.53 1.68 16.60
CA PRO A 178 14.45 1.95 15.65
C PRO A 178 13.06 1.79 16.24
N GLU A 179 12.79 0.70 16.98
CA GLU A 179 11.49 0.42 17.57
C GLU A 179 11.01 1.46 18.61
N LYS A 180 11.90 2.31 19.12
CA LYS A 180 11.58 3.40 20.07
C LYS A 180 11.59 4.78 19.41
N PHE A 181 11.94 4.88 18.12
CA PHE A 181 12.08 6.17 17.45
C PHE A 181 10.78 6.99 17.47
N ARG A 182 9.67 6.36 17.07
CA ARG A 182 8.36 7.01 17.00
C ARG A 182 7.91 7.48 18.38
N ASP A 183 7.90 6.59 19.36
CA ASP A 183 7.54 6.92 20.75
C ASP A 183 8.43 8.01 21.37
N ARG A 184 9.69 8.13 20.91
CA ARG A 184 10.64 9.10 21.45
C ARG A 184 10.52 10.48 20.83
N PHE A 185 10.34 10.56 19.50
CA PHE A 185 10.49 11.81 18.75
C PHE A 185 9.20 12.26 18.06
N LEU A 186 8.18 11.41 17.93
CA LEU A 186 6.98 11.72 17.15
C LEU A 186 5.72 11.59 18.00
N GLU A 187 5.35 12.70 18.67
CA GLU A 187 4.10 12.81 19.42
C GLU A 187 2.92 13.19 18.51
N LYS A 188 3.18 13.98 17.47
CA LYS A 188 2.21 14.48 16.50
C LYS A 188 2.43 13.86 15.12
N SER A 189 1.96 14.50 14.05
CA SER A 189 2.01 13.96 12.69
C SER A 189 3.33 14.22 11.97
N LYS A 190 3.99 15.34 12.29
CA LYS A 190 5.28 15.75 11.70
C LYS A 190 6.34 15.91 12.78
N LEU A 191 7.61 15.90 12.37
CA LEU A 191 8.75 16.14 13.24
C LEU A 191 9.63 17.26 12.66
N LEU A 192 9.91 18.28 13.45
CA LEU A 192 10.87 19.33 13.18
C LEU A 192 11.98 19.28 14.23
N ILE A 193 13.19 19.00 13.79
CA ILE A 193 14.40 19.06 14.63
C ILE A 193 15.04 20.43 14.41
N VAL A 194 15.12 21.21 15.48
CA VAL A 194 15.72 22.54 15.47
C VAL A 194 17.07 22.48 16.17
N VAL A 195 18.11 22.91 15.47
CA VAL A 195 19.48 22.93 15.96
C VAL A 195 19.95 24.38 16.06
N LEU A 196 20.51 24.77 17.19
CA LEU A 196 20.98 26.14 17.40
C LEU A 196 22.27 26.43 16.61
N ASP A 197 23.24 25.52 16.62
CA ASP A 197 24.56 25.69 15.99
C ASP A 197 24.61 25.47 14.47
N SER A 198 23.45 25.41 13.82
CA SER A 198 23.32 25.24 12.38
C SER A 198 22.65 26.46 11.75
N ASP A 199 23.14 26.87 10.57
CA ASP A 199 22.53 27.88 9.71
C ASP A 199 21.98 27.28 8.41
N GLU A 200 21.81 25.96 8.37
CA GLU A 200 21.35 25.23 7.20
C GLU A 200 20.00 24.58 7.48
N TYR A 201 19.31 24.12 6.45
CA TYR A 201 18.05 23.41 6.62
C TYR A 201 17.85 22.36 5.54
N VAL A 202 17.12 21.31 5.91
CA VAL A 202 16.74 20.17 5.09
C VAL A 202 15.33 19.78 5.50
N TYR A 203 14.42 19.61 4.54
CA TYR A 203 13.04 19.25 4.83
C TYR A 203 12.46 18.36 3.75
N GLY A 204 11.54 17.49 4.16
CA GLY A 204 10.66 16.74 3.28
C GLY A 204 9.20 16.95 3.69
N ASP A 205 8.35 15.97 3.41
CA ASP A 205 6.91 16.07 3.72
C ASP A 205 6.61 15.93 5.22
N ASN A 206 7.36 15.08 5.91
CA ASN A 206 7.03 14.59 7.25
C ASN A 206 8.09 14.95 8.31
N LEU A 207 9.34 15.14 7.88
CA LEU A 207 10.50 15.39 8.70
C LEU A 207 11.27 16.60 8.18
N ALA A 208 11.70 17.47 9.09
CA ALA A 208 12.60 18.58 8.80
C ALA A 208 13.69 18.68 9.86
N VAL A 209 14.87 19.10 9.43
CA VAL A 209 16.02 19.45 10.28
C VAL A 209 16.48 20.84 9.88
N SER A 210 16.54 21.76 10.82
CA SER A 210 16.89 23.15 10.53
C SER A 210 17.65 23.83 11.64
N GLY A 211 18.55 24.72 11.24
CA GLY A 211 18.99 25.84 12.04
C GLY A 211 17.83 26.68 12.56
N ILE A 212 17.94 27.21 13.78
CA ILE A 212 16.91 28.10 14.31
C ILE A 212 16.76 29.40 13.49
N ASN A 213 17.86 29.82 12.85
CA ASN A 213 17.95 31.07 12.11
C ASN A 213 17.21 31.01 10.76
N THR A 214 17.15 29.81 10.17
CA THR A 214 16.59 29.50 8.85
C THR A 214 15.16 28.96 8.89
N LEU A 215 14.54 28.84 10.08
CA LEU A 215 13.16 28.35 10.22
C LEU A 215 12.18 29.10 9.31
N ASN A 216 12.26 30.42 9.26
CA ASN A 216 11.33 31.25 8.48
C ASN A 216 11.43 31.01 6.95
N ASP A 217 12.51 30.39 6.48
CA ASP A 217 12.77 30.23 5.05
C ASP A 217 11.93 29.10 4.44
N PHE A 218 11.62 28.06 5.21
CA PHE A 218 10.90 26.87 4.71
C PHE A 218 9.67 26.47 5.54
N ILE A 219 9.49 26.99 6.76
CA ILE A 219 8.49 26.45 7.69
C ILE A 219 7.05 26.54 7.18
N ARG A 220 6.72 27.59 6.43
CA ARG A 220 5.40 27.71 5.81
C ARG A 220 5.16 26.62 4.76
N ASP A 221 6.19 26.26 4.00
CA ASP A 221 6.05 25.25 2.97
C ASP A 221 6.00 23.86 3.61
N PHE A 222 6.84 23.60 4.63
CA PHE A 222 6.81 22.36 5.42
C PHE A 222 5.47 22.12 6.13
N SER A 223 4.94 23.13 6.83
CA SER A 223 3.67 23.02 7.55
C SER A 223 2.50 22.71 6.61
N ASN A 224 2.50 23.27 5.40
CA ASN A 224 1.44 23.07 4.40
C ASN A 224 1.55 21.75 3.61
N ARG A 225 2.63 20.97 3.74
CA ARG A 225 2.77 19.68 3.04
C ARG A 225 1.81 18.63 3.58
N ASP A 226 1.36 17.75 2.69
CA ASP A 226 0.51 16.63 3.07
C ASP A 226 1.29 15.58 3.89
N ILE A 227 0.62 14.97 4.85
CA ILE A 227 1.19 13.88 5.66
C ILE A 227 1.08 12.58 4.86
N THR A 228 2.17 12.14 4.26
CA THR A 228 2.18 10.98 3.34
C THR A 228 2.44 9.65 4.04
N TRP A 229 3.12 9.66 5.18
CA TRP A 229 3.56 8.43 5.86
C TRP A 229 2.41 7.61 6.45
N GLN A 230 1.33 8.24 6.91
CA GLN A 230 0.19 7.52 7.50
C GLN A 230 -0.52 6.65 6.46
N GLN A 231 -0.68 7.15 5.23
CA GLN A 231 -1.22 6.36 4.12
C GLN A 231 -0.28 5.21 3.76
N SER A 232 1.02 5.46 3.69
CA SER A 232 2.02 4.40 3.43
C SER A 232 1.96 3.31 4.50
N GLN A 233 1.84 3.66 5.78
CA GLN A 233 1.66 2.69 6.86
C GLN A 233 0.38 1.86 6.67
N HIS A 234 -0.72 2.49 6.28
CA HIS A 234 -1.98 1.81 5.99
C HIS A 234 -1.85 0.80 4.85
N ASP A 235 -1.10 1.12 3.81
CA ASP A 235 -0.85 0.23 2.66
C ASP A 235 0.07 -0.95 3.00
N ILE A 236 0.99 -0.75 3.96
CA ILE A 236 1.96 -1.78 4.41
C ILE A 236 1.31 -2.76 5.39
N ALA A 237 0.46 -2.29 6.30
CA ALA A 237 -0.16 -3.09 7.35
C ALA A 237 -0.84 -4.40 6.86
N PRO A 238 -1.62 -4.44 5.76
CA PRO A 238 -2.19 -5.69 5.26
C PRO A 238 -1.15 -6.60 4.58
N ASN A 239 -0.04 -6.03 4.09
CA ASN A 239 0.98 -6.74 3.34
C ASN A 239 2.10 -7.30 4.22
N SER A 240 2.45 -6.64 5.33
CA SER A 240 3.52 -7.03 6.26
C SER A 240 2.98 -7.06 7.69
N LEU A 241 3.00 -8.25 8.30
CA LEU A 241 2.64 -8.43 9.72
C LEU A 241 3.80 -7.99 10.62
N ILE A 242 3.92 -6.68 10.84
CA ILE A 242 4.93 -6.07 11.72
C ILE A 242 4.36 -5.98 13.14
N ASP A 243 5.12 -6.49 14.12
CA ASP A 243 4.76 -6.41 15.53
C ASP A 243 4.59 -4.96 16.00
N ASP A 244 3.41 -4.66 16.57
CA ASP A 244 3.05 -3.34 17.12
C ASP A 244 3.33 -2.19 16.13
N ILE A 245 2.88 -2.37 14.88
CA ILE A 245 3.13 -1.44 13.77
C ILE A 245 2.79 0.01 14.12
N ASP A 246 1.74 0.26 14.91
CA ASP A 246 1.31 1.61 15.29
C ASP A 246 2.26 2.31 16.26
N ARG A 247 3.18 1.60 16.90
CA ARG A 247 4.15 2.17 17.86
C ARG A 247 5.58 2.03 17.41
N LYS A 248 5.94 0.86 16.89
CA LYS A 248 7.34 0.50 16.59
C LYS A 248 7.78 0.79 15.17
N TYR A 249 6.86 1.18 14.29
CA TYR A 249 7.12 1.32 12.87
C TYR A 249 6.77 2.71 12.34
N LEU A 250 7.68 3.24 11.52
CA LEU A 250 7.42 4.33 10.58
C LEU A 250 7.84 3.87 9.19
N PRO A 251 7.05 4.16 8.15
CA PRO A 251 7.45 3.81 6.81
C PRO A 251 8.65 4.67 6.37
N PRO A 252 9.58 4.13 5.56
CA PRO A 252 10.77 4.85 5.09
C PRO A 252 10.50 6.23 4.48
N VAL A 253 9.33 6.44 3.85
CA VAL A 253 8.90 7.74 3.30
C VAL A 253 8.79 8.85 4.36
N PHE A 254 8.75 8.51 5.64
CA PHE A 254 8.85 9.49 6.73
C PHE A 254 10.20 10.24 6.71
N PHE A 255 11.26 9.56 6.29
CA PHE A 255 12.64 10.07 6.24
C PHE A 255 13.05 10.55 4.84
N GLU A 256 12.09 10.72 3.93
CA GLU A 256 12.36 11.29 2.61
C GLU A 256 12.55 12.80 2.74
N PHE A 257 13.64 13.31 2.16
CA PHE A 257 13.96 14.73 2.09
C PHE A 257 14.03 15.17 0.64
N ASP A 258 13.68 16.42 0.38
CA ASP A 258 13.81 17.00 -0.94
C ASP A 258 15.28 17.18 -1.33
N GLU A 259 15.61 16.93 -2.60
CA GLU A 259 16.93 17.23 -3.12
C GLU A 259 17.20 18.74 -3.07
N LEU A 260 18.15 19.14 -2.22
CA LEU A 260 18.62 20.52 -2.13
C LEU A 260 19.93 20.69 -2.89
N ALA A 261 19.97 21.66 -3.78
CA ALA A 261 21.18 22.06 -4.50
C ALA A 261 21.77 23.33 -3.88
N GLY A 262 23.11 23.46 -3.90
CA GLY A 262 23.82 24.64 -3.42
C GLY A 262 24.49 24.42 -2.07
N ASP A 263 24.48 25.45 -1.22
CA ASP A 263 25.29 25.50 0.00
C ASP A 263 24.89 24.44 1.05
N ASN A 264 23.61 24.03 1.11
CA ASN A 264 23.11 23.04 2.08
C ASN A 264 23.43 21.57 1.72
N ALA A 265 24.18 21.29 0.64
CA ALA A 265 24.36 19.94 0.14
C ALA A 265 25.14 19.02 1.10
N GLU A 266 26.14 19.55 1.82
CA GLU A 266 26.90 18.79 2.80
C GLU A 266 26.06 18.45 4.03
N PHE A 267 25.27 19.42 4.52
CA PHE A 267 24.31 19.20 5.60
C PHE A 267 23.23 18.20 5.23
N HIS A 268 22.69 18.30 4.02
CA HIS A 268 21.75 17.31 3.46
C HIS A 268 22.33 15.90 3.50
N ALA A 269 23.57 15.71 3.04
CA ALA A 269 24.24 14.42 3.11
C ALA A 269 24.48 13.93 4.56
N SER A 270 24.76 14.85 5.48
CA SER A 270 24.93 14.57 6.91
C SER A 270 23.61 14.10 7.56
N VAL A 271 22.51 14.79 7.28
CA VAL A 271 21.16 14.45 7.73
C VAL A 271 20.74 13.08 7.19
N LEU A 272 20.91 12.83 5.89
CA LEU A 272 20.62 11.52 5.31
C LEU A 272 21.41 10.40 6.01
N ARG A 273 22.73 10.59 6.18
CA ARG A 273 23.58 9.60 6.86
C ARG A 273 23.12 9.28 8.28
N ALA A 274 22.63 10.28 9.02
CA ALA A 274 22.09 10.11 10.36
C ALA A 274 20.84 9.22 10.40
N PHE A 275 19.98 9.33 9.39
CA PHE A 275 18.72 8.60 9.31
C PHE A 275 18.80 7.28 8.53
N ASN A 276 19.85 7.04 7.76
CA ASN A 276 20.07 5.79 7.00
C ASN A 276 19.85 4.50 7.80
N PRO A 277 20.31 4.36 9.06
CA PRO A 277 20.05 3.15 9.84
C PRO A 277 18.55 2.88 10.03
N TYR A 278 17.74 3.93 10.23
CA TYR A 278 16.29 3.81 10.36
C TYR A 278 15.63 3.48 9.03
N VAL A 279 16.04 4.16 7.95
CA VAL A 279 15.55 3.88 6.59
C VAL A 279 15.78 2.42 6.22
N ILE A 280 16.96 1.89 6.49
CA ILE A 280 17.32 0.49 6.22
C ILE A 280 16.41 -0.45 7.00
N VAL A 281 16.34 -0.29 8.33
CA VAL A 281 15.54 -1.18 9.19
C VAL A 281 14.06 -1.14 8.79
N TYR A 282 13.48 0.04 8.65
CA TYR A 282 12.07 0.17 8.29
C TYR A 282 11.76 -0.28 6.87
N SER A 283 12.71 -0.16 5.94
CA SER A 283 12.56 -0.73 4.59
C SER A 283 12.48 -2.26 4.66
N LEU A 284 13.42 -2.89 5.39
CA LEU A 284 13.42 -4.34 5.59
C LEU A 284 12.13 -4.85 6.23
N LEU A 285 11.66 -4.19 7.28
CA LEU A 285 10.39 -4.53 7.95
C LEU A 285 9.19 -4.43 6.99
N SER A 286 9.19 -3.46 6.06
CA SER A 286 8.14 -3.31 5.05
C SER A 286 8.13 -4.44 4.00
N PHE A 287 9.28 -5.09 3.76
CA PHE A 287 9.41 -6.19 2.80
C PHE A 287 8.99 -7.53 3.36
N GLY A 288 9.23 -7.75 4.65
CA GLY A 288 8.81 -8.95 5.35
C GLY A 288 7.34 -9.27 5.10
N SER A 289 7.00 -10.55 4.95
CA SER A 289 5.62 -11.01 5.14
C SER A 289 5.22 -10.98 6.62
N ARG A 290 6.23 -11.11 7.50
CA ARG A 290 6.10 -11.01 8.95
C ARG A 290 7.40 -10.46 9.52
N ALA A 291 7.30 -9.57 10.49
CA ALA A 291 8.42 -9.04 11.24
C ALA A 291 8.11 -9.06 12.73
N GLU A 292 8.87 -9.83 13.49
CA GLU A 292 8.71 -9.99 14.94
C GLU A 292 9.86 -9.33 15.69
N HIS A 293 9.53 -8.64 16.77
CA HIS A 293 10.53 -8.05 17.65
C HIS A 293 10.91 -9.05 18.74
N ILE A 294 12.16 -9.50 18.79
CA ILE A 294 12.60 -10.56 19.72
C ILE A 294 13.01 -9.99 21.08
N ASP A 295 13.99 -9.09 21.09
CA ASP A 295 14.56 -8.43 22.26
C ASP A 295 14.99 -6.99 21.91
N ASP A 296 15.45 -6.20 22.89
CA ASP A 296 15.89 -4.82 22.66
C ASP A 296 16.96 -4.82 21.55
N SER A 297 16.63 -4.27 20.37
CA SER A 297 17.42 -4.17 19.13
C SER A 297 17.38 -5.31 18.09
N LYS A 298 16.75 -6.48 18.34
CA LYS A 298 16.68 -7.57 17.35
C LYS A 298 15.31 -7.74 16.72
N TRP A 299 15.34 -7.87 15.40
CA TRP A 299 14.17 -8.15 14.58
C TRP A 299 14.34 -9.46 13.82
N ARG A 300 13.31 -10.30 13.89
CA ARG A 300 13.17 -11.47 13.01
C ARG A 300 12.28 -11.10 11.84
N ILE A 301 12.77 -11.27 10.63
CA ILE A 301 11.97 -11.08 9.42
C ILE A 301 11.82 -12.42 8.71
N ARG A 302 10.58 -12.69 8.25
CA ARG A 302 10.29 -13.73 7.29
C ARG A 302 9.75 -13.11 6.00
N ILE A 303 10.39 -13.40 4.88
CA ILE A 303 9.95 -13.04 3.53
C ILE A 303 9.34 -14.28 2.89
N SER A 304 8.04 -14.25 2.61
CA SER A 304 7.31 -15.37 2.00
C SER A 304 6.95 -15.03 0.55
N GLY A 305 7.49 -15.81 -0.39
CA GLY A 305 7.19 -15.76 -1.82
C GLY A 305 6.98 -17.17 -2.38
N LYS A 306 7.70 -17.54 -3.44
CA LYS A 306 7.73 -18.93 -3.95
C LYS A 306 8.46 -19.87 -3.01
N GLN A 307 9.45 -19.33 -2.30
CA GLN A 307 10.11 -19.95 -1.17
C GLN A 307 9.96 -19.02 0.04
N PHE A 308 10.53 -19.39 1.18
CA PHE A 308 10.63 -18.48 2.32
C PHE A 308 12.10 -18.25 2.67
N ILE A 309 12.42 -17.01 3.01
CA ILE A 309 13.68 -16.61 3.63
C ILE A 309 13.34 -16.09 5.02
N GLU A 310 14.08 -16.54 6.01
CA GLU A 310 13.94 -16.09 7.39
C GLU A 310 15.32 -15.76 7.97
N GLY A 311 15.40 -14.68 8.73
CA GLY A 311 16.65 -14.24 9.35
C GLY A 311 16.37 -13.31 10.52
N VAL A 312 17.37 -13.19 11.39
CA VAL A 312 17.38 -12.23 12.49
C VAL A 312 18.44 -11.19 12.21
N PHE A 313 18.15 -9.93 12.45
CA PHE A 313 19.12 -8.85 12.32
C PHE A 313 19.05 -7.87 13.48
N SER A 314 20.17 -7.17 13.71
CA SER A 314 20.30 -6.08 14.67
C SER A 314 21.23 -4.99 14.15
N LEU A 315 21.02 -3.77 14.61
CA LEU A 315 21.98 -2.69 14.42
C LEU A 315 23.10 -2.78 15.46
N SER A 316 24.33 -2.45 15.04
CA SER A 316 25.43 -2.23 15.97
C SER A 316 25.16 -1.06 16.91
N SER A 317 25.84 -1.01 18.06
CA SER A 317 25.63 0.06 19.06
C SER A 317 25.96 1.46 18.53
N ASP A 318 26.86 1.57 17.56
CA ASP A 318 27.22 2.82 16.89
C ASP A 318 26.41 3.07 15.59
N LYS A 319 25.49 2.15 15.25
CA LYS A 319 24.64 2.16 14.04
C LYS A 319 25.40 2.24 12.72
N SER A 320 26.67 1.87 12.71
CA SER A 320 27.49 1.85 11.50
C SER A 320 27.36 0.54 10.71
N THR A 321 26.87 -0.53 11.35
CA THR A 321 26.69 -1.84 10.73
C THR A 321 25.37 -2.50 11.10
N LEU A 322 24.94 -3.40 10.21
CA LEU A 322 23.79 -4.28 10.35
C LEU A 322 24.32 -5.71 10.45
N ASP A 323 24.10 -6.35 11.60
CA ASP A 323 24.48 -7.75 11.83
C ASP A 323 23.30 -8.65 11.50
N VAL A 324 23.53 -9.68 10.68
CA VAL A 324 22.55 -10.67 10.25
C VAL A 324 22.96 -12.05 10.77
N GLU A 325 22.12 -12.65 11.60
CA GLU A 325 22.36 -13.99 12.16
C GLU A 325 21.98 -15.08 11.13
N LEU A 326 22.95 -15.94 10.82
CA LEU A 326 22.80 -17.14 10.00
C LEU A 326 22.96 -18.40 10.87
N GLU A 327 22.68 -19.58 10.31
CA GLU A 327 22.68 -20.85 11.08
C GLU A 327 24.02 -21.15 11.78
N GLU A 328 25.15 -20.75 11.20
CA GLU A 328 26.49 -21.03 11.74
C GLU A 328 27.42 -19.80 11.81
N SER A 329 26.94 -18.61 11.45
CA SER A 329 27.75 -17.37 11.40
C SER A 329 26.91 -16.11 11.57
N THR A 330 27.58 -14.98 11.75
CA THR A 330 26.98 -13.65 11.68
C THR A 330 27.64 -12.90 10.53
N ASP A 331 26.85 -12.41 9.59
CA ASP A 331 27.33 -11.51 8.54
C ASP A 331 27.14 -10.07 9.00
N THR A 332 28.19 -9.26 8.88
CA THR A 332 28.15 -7.84 9.21
C THR A 332 28.16 -7.02 7.93
N ILE A 333 27.09 -6.24 7.72
CA ILE A 333 26.90 -5.40 6.55
C ILE A 333 27.14 -3.94 6.95
N LYS A 334 27.98 -3.23 6.22
CA LYS A 334 28.22 -1.79 6.46
C LYS A 334 26.99 -0.99 6.02
N ILE A 335 26.58 -0.04 6.86
CA ILE A 335 25.54 0.92 6.52
C ILE A 335 26.19 2.11 5.80
N ASP A 336 25.78 2.32 4.55
CA ASP A 336 26.12 3.48 3.74
C ASP A 336 24.89 3.98 2.98
N SER A 337 25.04 5.12 2.29
CA SER A 337 23.96 5.74 1.54
C SER A 337 23.50 4.86 0.37
N ASP A 338 24.42 4.17 -0.31
CA ASP A 338 24.07 3.32 -1.46
C ASP A 338 23.16 2.15 -1.04
N LEU A 339 23.43 1.54 0.12
CA LEU A 339 22.58 0.50 0.69
C LEU A 339 21.21 1.06 1.12
N ALA A 340 21.20 2.22 1.79
CA ALA A 340 19.96 2.88 2.20
C ALA A 340 19.08 3.23 0.99
N ASP A 341 19.67 3.81 -0.06
CA ASP A 341 19.00 4.16 -1.31
C ASP A 341 18.48 2.92 -2.04
N SER A 342 19.25 1.84 -2.09
CA SER A 342 18.84 0.58 -2.73
C SER A 342 17.62 -0.03 -2.04
N LEU A 343 17.63 -0.08 -0.70
CA LEU A 343 16.50 -0.59 0.07
C LEU A 343 15.30 0.37 0.02
N TYR A 344 15.54 1.67 0.09
CA TYR A 344 14.48 2.67 -0.02
C TYR A 344 13.80 2.62 -1.40
N SER A 345 14.57 2.47 -2.48
CA SER A 345 14.04 2.31 -3.85
C SER A 345 13.15 1.07 -3.98
N LEU A 346 13.57 -0.05 -3.37
CA LEU A 346 12.78 -1.28 -3.30
C LEU A 346 11.43 -1.05 -2.58
N HIS A 347 11.44 -0.25 -1.51
CA HIS A 347 10.24 0.18 -0.76
C HIS A 347 9.33 1.06 -1.62
N LYS A 348 9.90 2.09 -2.24
CA LYS A 348 9.17 3.04 -3.09
C LYS A 348 8.52 2.34 -4.29
N TRP A 349 9.19 1.34 -4.88
CA TRP A 349 8.62 0.54 -5.96
C TRP A 349 7.43 -0.31 -5.50
N ALA A 350 7.55 -0.95 -4.33
CA ALA A 350 6.52 -1.81 -3.78
C ALA A 350 5.25 -1.05 -3.40
N TYR A 351 5.38 0.13 -2.78
CA TYR A 351 4.27 0.83 -2.12
C TYR A 351 3.88 2.19 -2.71
N HIS A 352 4.74 2.89 -3.46
CA HIS A 352 4.54 4.32 -3.76
C HIS A 352 4.19 4.69 -5.21
N SER A 353 4.12 3.73 -6.14
CA SER A 353 3.95 4.05 -7.57
C SER A 353 2.61 3.60 -8.19
N GLY A 354 1.47 3.97 -7.60
CA GLY A 354 0.14 3.81 -8.23
C GLY A 354 -0.47 2.39 -8.18
N GLN A 355 -1.65 2.22 -8.80
CA GLN A 355 -2.62 1.13 -8.57
C GLN A 355 -2.01 -0.30 -8.41
N GLU A 356 -2.58 -0.98 -7.41
CA GLU A 356 -2.36 -2.37 -6.92
C GLU A 356 -1.00 -2.65 -6.24
N VAL A 357 -0.89 -2.23 -4.98
CA VAL A 357 0.24 -2.51 -4.06
C VAL A 357 0.44 -4.03 -3.86
N GLU A 358 -0.64 -4.79 -3.68
CA GLU A 358 -0.59 -6.24 -3.39
C GLU A 358 0.13 -7.05 -4.48
N ASN A 359 -0.07 -6.69 -5.75
CA ASN A 359 0.57 -7.38 -6.87
C ASN A 359 2.08 -7.12 -6.93
N ARG A 360 2.54 -5.96 -6.46
CA ARG A 360 3.97 -5.61 -6.47
C ARG A 360 4.72 -6.26 -5.33
N THR A 361 4.17 -6.20 -4.13
CA THR A 361 4.78 -6.82 -2.95
C THR A 361 4.89 -8.34 -3.14
N SER A 362 3.87 -8.98 -3.72
CA SER A 362 3.91 -10.39 -4.10
C SER A 362 5.00 -10.70 -5.13
N VAL A 363 5.08 -9.95 -6.24
CA VAL A 363 6.14 -10.13 -7.25
C VAL A 363 7.53 -9.91 -6.64
N LEU A 364 7.68 -8.86 -5.83
CA LEU A 364 8.93 -8.55 -5.14
C LEU A 364 9.43 -9.72 -4.31
N ARG A 365 8.56 -10.24 -3.43
CA ARG A 365 8.88 -11.36 -2.54
C ARG A 365 9.17 -12.63 -3.32
N ASN A 366 8.44 -12.89 -4.40
CA ASN A 366 8.72 -14.02 -5.29
C ASN A 366 10.11 -13.90 -5.93
N VAL A 367 10.47 -12.73 -6.46
CA VAL A 367 11.79 -12.51 -7.04
C VAL A 367 12.89 -12.59 -5.98
N ALA A 368 12.71 -11.92 -4.84
CA ALA A 368 13.66 -11.95 -3.73
C ALA A 368 13.93 -13.39 -3.25
N THR A 369 12.87 -14.19 -3.04
CA THR A 369 13.00 -15.58 -2.55
C THR A 369 13.50 -16.58 -3.60
N LEU A 370 13.53 -16.21 -4.88
CA LEU A 370 14.17 -17.01 -5.93
C LEU A 370 15.62 -16.58 -6.19
N PHE A 371 15.92 -15.31 -5.97
CA PHE A 371 17.22 -14.71 -6.23
C PHE A 371 18.20 -14.91 -5.07
N ALA A 372 17.74 -14.72 -3.84
CA ALA A 372 18.54 -14.76 -2.63
C ALA A 372 18.43 -16.11 -1.89
N ARG A 373 19.50 -16.53 -1.21
CA ARG A 373 19.50 -17.76 -0.40
C ARG A 373 19.23 -17.49 1.08
N ASN A 374 19.62 -16.33 1.56
CA ASN A 374 19.48 -15.90 2.95
C ASN A 374 19.14 -14.40 3.01
N LEU A 375 18.96 -13.86 4.22
CA LEU A 375 18.60 -12.46 4.41
C LEU A 375 19.75 -11.51 3.99
N THR A 376 21.02 -11.89 4.20
CA THR A 376 22.19 -11.12 3.74
C THR A 376 22.14 -10.88 2.24
N ASP A 377 21.85 -11.91 1.45
CA ASP A 377 21.73 -11.82 -0.01
C ASP A 377 20.60 -10.88 -0.43
N VAL A 378 19.48 -10.84 0.30
CA VAL A 378 18.37 -9.92 0.03
C VAL A 378 18.81 -8.47 0.27
N ILE A 379 19.52 -8.21 1.37
CA ILE A 379 19.97 -6.87 1.75
C ILE A 379 21.01 -6.35 0.76
N THR A 380 22.05 -7.16 0.49
CA THR A 380 23.19 -6.76 -0.34
C THR A 380 22.86 -6.63 -1.83
N ASN A 381 21.85 -7.37 -2.31
CA ASN A 381 21.45 -7.36 -3.72
C ASN A 381 20.11 -6.64 -3.95
N ALA A 382 19.69 -5.75 -3.04
CA ALA A 382 18.40 -5.07 -3.11
C ALA A 382 18.15 -4.39 -4.49
N GLY A 383 19.14 -3.68 -5.04
CA GLY A 383 19.01 -3.05 -6.35
C GLY A 383 18.81 -4.04 -7.51
N GLU A 384 19.50 -5.18 -7.49
CA GLU A 384 19.33 -6.22 -8.52
C GLU A 384 17.95 -6.89 -8.41
N ILE A 385 17.50 -7.16 -7.19
CA ILE A 385 16.15 -7.68 -6.89
C ILE A 385 15.09 -6.69 -7.39
N GLU A 386 15.27 -5.40 -7.16
CA GLU A 386 14.35 -4.36 -7.65
C GLU A 386 14.24 -4.39 -9.18
N SER A 387 15.38 -4.36 -9.88
CA SER A 387 15.42 -4.37 -11.34
C SER A 387 14.78 -5.64 -11.91
N SER A 388 15.02 -6.78 -11.26
CA SER A 388 14.45 -8.07 -11.62
C SER A 388 12.95 -8.12 -11.35
N ALA A 389 12.48 -7.55 -10.24
CA ALA A 389 11.05 -7.48 -9.90
C ALA A 389 10.29 -6.54 -10.85
N ARG A 390 10.88 -5.40 -11.23
CA ARG A 390 10.35 -4.51 -12.28
C ARG A 390 10.22 -5.23 -13.61
N SER A 391 11.26 -5.94 -14.05
CA SER A 391 11.27 -6.71 -15.30
C SER A 391 10.27 -7.88 -15.27
N ASN A 392 10.24 -8.62 -14.17
CA ASN A 392 9.35 -9.76 -13.98
C ASN A 392 7.88 -9.33 -13.91
N ARG A 393 7.57 -8.20 -13.27
CA ARG A 393 6.22 -7.62 -13.31
C ARG A 393 5.82 -7.23 -14.72
N ARG A 394 6.73 -6.63 -15.50
CA ARG A 394 6.47 -6.31 -16.90
C ARG A 394 6.14 -7.58 -17.69
N TYR A 395 6.87 -8.68 -17.46
CA TYR A 395 6.57 -9.96 -18.08
C TYR A 395 5.24 -10.56 -17.60
N TYR A 396 4.90 -10.49 -16.30
CA TYR A 396 3.60 -10.94 -15.80
C TYR A 396 2.45 -10.13 -16.42
N LEU A 397 2.61 -8.81 -16.57
CA LEU A 397 1.62 -7.97 -17.23
C LEU A 397 1.51 -8.33 -18.73
N GLU A 398 2.64 -8.49 -19.42
CA GLU A 398 2.66 -8.93 -20.83
C GLU A 398 2.04 -10.32 -21.02
N GLN A 399 2.36 -11.30 -20.17
CA GLN A 399 1.74 -12.63 -20.16
C GLN A 399 0.25 -12.57 -19.85
N SER A 400 -0.19 -11.76 -18.88
CA SER A 400 -1.62 -11.64 -18.57
C SER A 400 -2.42 -11.04 -19.73
N ILE A 401 -1.79 -10.17 -20.53
CA ILE A 401 -2.35 -9.61 -21.75
C ILE A 401 -2.37 -10.67 -22.86
N ASP A 402 -1.29 -11.43 -23.03
CA ASP A 402 -1.20 -12.53 -24.01
C ASP A 402 -2.19 -13.66 -23.68
N GLU A 403 -2.33 -14.04 -22.41
CA GLU A 403 -3.33 -15.01 -21.92
C GLU A 403 -4.75 -14.48 -22.15
N PHE A 404 -4.99 -13.19 -21.93
CA PHE A 404 -6.25 -12.55 -22.28
C PHE A 404 -6.51 -12.59 -23.80
N PHE A 405 -5.50 -12.38 -24.64
CA PHE A 405 -5.63 -12.51 -26.09
C PHE A 405 -5.80 -13.97 -26.55
N GLU A 406 -5.12 -14.93 -25.93
CA GLU A 406 -5.27 -16.37 -26.20
C GLU A 406 -6.67 -16.84 -25.81
N PHE A 407 -7.16 -16.40 -24.64
CA PHE A 407 -8.55 -16.60 -24.22
C PHE A 407 -9.53 -16.00 -25.23
N ARG A 408 -9.36 -14.74 -25.67
CA ARG A 408 -10.22 -14.13 -26.69
C ARG A 408 -10.18 -14.90 -28.01
N ARG A 409 -9.00 -15.40 -28.41
CA ARG A 409 -8.82 -16.19 -29.64
C ARG A 409 -9.49 -17.56 -29.54
N GLU A 410 -9.37 -18.24 -28.41
CA GLU A 410 -10.04 -19.52 -28.16
C GLU A 410 -11.58 -19.38 -28.23
N VAL A 411 -12.12 -18.26 -27.72
CA VAL A 411 -13.55 -17.93 -27.83
C VAL A 411 -13.96 -17.73 -29.29
N ILE A 412 -13.18 -16.97 -30.06
CA ILE A 412 -13.43 -16.73 -31.48
C ILE A 412 -13.35 -18.03 -32.29
N ASP A 413 -12.33 -18.86 -32.06
CA ASP A 413 -12.13 -20.13 -32.75
C ASP A 413 -13.24 -21.14 -32.38
N SER A 414 -13.69 -21.16 -31.12
CA SER A 414 -14.84 -21.95 -30.67
C SER A 414 -16.13 -21.55 -31.40
N ALA A 415 -16.37 -20.23 -31.55
CA ALA A 415 -17.51 -19.68 -32.27
C ALA A 415 -17.52 -20.09 -33.76
N PHE A 416 -16.38 -19.93 -34.45
CA PHE A 416 -16.22 -20.34 -35.84
C PHE A 416 -16.38 -21.86 -36.02
N SER A 417 -15.79 -22.67 -35.14
CA SER A 417 -15.92 -24.14 -35.20
C SER A 417 -17.37 -24.61 -35.04
N THR A 418 -18.16 -23.89 -34.24
CA THR A 418 -19.57 -24.17 -34.05
C THR A 418 -20.36 -23.82 -35.31
N HIS A 419 -20.03 -22.71 -35.97
CA HIS A 419 -20.62 -22.33 -37.26
C HIS A 419 -20.32 -23.33 -38.39
N GLU A 420 -19.08 -23.83 -38.47
CA GLU A 420 -18.70 -24.88 -39.42
C GLU A 420 -19.47 -26.17 -39.18
N LYS A 421 -19.66 -26.58 -37.91
CA LYS A 421 -20.48 -27.74 -37.52
C LYS A 421 -21.96 -27.56 -37.89
N PHE A 422 -22.52 -26.37 -37.74
CA PHE A 422 -23.87 -26.06 -38.22
C PHE A 422 -23.98 -26.17 -39.75
N SER A 423 -23.00 -25.65 -40.47
CA SER A 423 -22.96 -25.73 -41.94
C SER A 423 -22.80 -27.17 -42.43
N SER A 424 -21.98 -27.99 -41.76
CA SER A 424 -21.77 -29.39 -42.13
C SER A 424 -23.00 -30.25 -41.84
N LEU A 425 -23.66 -30.08 -40.69
CA LEU A 425 -24.94 -30.74 -40.36
C LEU A 425 -26.03 -30.39 -41.37
N ARG A 426 -26.07 -29.13 -41.82
CA ARG A 426 -27.00 -28.70 -42.86
C ARG A 426 -26.70 -29.34 -44.22
N SER A 427 -25.42 -29.36 -44.62
CA SER A 427 -24.99 -30.01 -45.86
C SER A 427 -25.30 -31.51 -45.83
N GLU A 428 -25.05 -32.18 -44.70
CA GLU A 428 -25.38 -33.59 -44.49
C GLU A 428 -26.90 -33.82 -44.61
N LEU A 429 -27.73 -32.96 -43.99
CA LEU A 429 -29.18 -33.03 -44.11
C LEU A 429 -29.65 -32.86 -45.56
N MET A 430 -29.05 -31.95 -46.34
CA MET A 430 -29.40 -31.72 -47.75
C MET A 430 -28.93 -32.83 -48.69
N ASP A 431 -27.70 -33.31 -48.53
CA ASP A 431 -27.11 -34.35 -49.36
C ASP A 431 -27.78 -35.71 -49.09
N ASP A 432 -28.02 -36.04 -47.83
CA ASP A 432 -28.76 -37.24 -47.47
C ASP A 432 -30.21 -37.17 -47.96
N LEU A 433 -30.85 -35.99 -47.88
CA LEU A 433 -32.22 -35.78 -48.36
C LEU A 433 -32.36 -36.03 -49.85
N SER A 434 -31.52 -35.37 -50.65
CA SER A 434 -31.52 -35.51 -52.10
C SER A 434 -31.34 -36.98 -52.49
N ARG A 435 -30.40 -37.67 -51.83
CA ARG A 435 -30.09 -39.06 -52.09
C ARG A 435 -31.21 -40.02 -51.65
N ASP A 436 -31.83 -39.78 -50.51
CA ASP A 436 -32.88 -40.62 -49.95
C ASP A 436 -34.20 -40.49 -50.74
N ILE A 437 -34.60 -39.27 -51.13
CA ILE A 437 -35.77 -39.08 -52.02
C ILE A 437 -35.54 -39.82 -53.34
N PHE A 438 -34.38 -39.63 -53.97
CA PHE A 438 -34.11 -40.21 -55.28
C PHE A 438 -34.11 -41.75 -55.22
N ARG A 439 -33.52 -42.32 -54.17
CA ARG A 439 -33.57 -43.76 -53.90
C ARG A 439 -34.99 -44.25 -53.66
N THR A 440 -35.80 -43.50 -52.93
CA THR A 440 -37.19 -43.87 -52.62
C THR A 440 -38.04 -43.92 -53.88
N VAL A 441 -37.99 -42.86 -54.69
CA VAL A 441 -38.71 -42.80 -55.96
C VAL A 441 -38.22 -43.88 -56.92
N ALA A 442 -36.91 -44.07 -57.04
CA ALA A 442 -36.34 -45.13 -57.87
C ALA A 442 -36.73 -46.54 -57.38
N PHE A 443 -36.76 -46.76 -56.07
CA PHE A 443 -37.15 -48.03 -55.46
C PHE A 443 -38.64 -48.33 -55.64
N ILE A 444 -39.51 -47.33 -55.42
CA ILE A 444 -40.95 -47.44 -55.68
C ILE A 444 -41.19 -47.75 -57.15
N ILE A 445 -40.54 -47.03 -58.08
CA ILE A 445 -40.65 -47.29 -59.52
C ILE A 445 -40.14 -48.69 -59.86
N ALA A 446 -38.98 -49.11 -59.32
CA ALA A 446 -38.38 -50.40 -59.60
C ALA A 446 -39.21 -51.58 -59.05
N ILE A 447 -39.80 -51.43 -57.86
CA ILE A 447 -40.72 -52.40 -57.28
C ILE A 447 -42.03 -52.41 -58.04
N ALA A 448 -42.64 -51.26 -58.29
CA ALA A 448 -43.88 -51.17 -59.06
C ALA A 448 -43.71 -51.80 -60.45
N ALA A 449 -42.61 -51.53 -61.13
CA ALA A 449 -42.26 -52.17 -62.41
C ALA A 449 -42.01 -53.67 -62.25
N SER A 450 -41.18 -54.10 -61.28
CA SER A 450 -40.90 -55.53 -61.07
C SER A 450 -42.15 -56.33 -60.76
N VAL A 451 -43.03 -55.76 -59.96
CA VAL A 451 -44.32 -56.34 -59.58
C VAL A 451 -45.26 -56.41 -60.79
N TYR A 452 -45.41 -55.30 -61.52
CA TYR A 452 -46.26 -55.23 -62.71
C TYR A 452 -45.80 -56.23 -63.78
N PHE A 453 -44.49 -56.37 -64.01
CA PHE A 453 -43.94 -57.24 -65.05
C PHE A 453 -43.77 -58.71 -64.63
N LYS A 454 -43.53 -59.04 -63.35
CA LYS A 454 -43.29 -60.44 -62.92
C LYS A 454 -44.47 -61.11 -62.23
N LEU A 455 -45.35 -60.38 -61.54
CA LEU A 455 -46.37 -60.98 -60.67
C LEU A 455 -47.79 -60.97 -61.26
N GLY A 456 -48.01 -60.34 -62.41
CA GLY A 456 -49.31 -60.17 -63.07
C GLY A 456 -50.05 -61.44 -63.51
N GLY A 457 -49.59 -62.63 -63.11
CA GLY A 457 -50.27 -63.90 -63.43
C GLY A 457 -50.35 -64.94 -62.31
N GLN A 458 -49.77 -64.71 -61.12
CA GLN A 458 -49.66 -65.77 -60.09
C GLN A 458 -50.16 -65.40 -58.68
N PHE A 459 -50.33 -64.12 -58.35
CA PHE A 459 -50.80 -63.68 -57.03
C PHE A 459 -51.94 -62.66 -57.17
N GLY A 460 -52.83 -62.63 -56.18
CA GLY A 460 -53.91 -61.63 -56.13
C GLY A 460 -53.35 -60.21 -55.96
N THR A 461 -53.97 -59.25 -56.65
CA THR A 461 -53.60 -57.82 -56.62
C THR A 461 -53.54 -57.26 -55.19
N GLU A 462 -54.42 -57.72 -54.30
CA GLU A 462 -54.44 -57.30 -52.89
C GLU A 462 -53.14 -57.62 -52.15
N THR A 463 -52.59 -58.83 -52.33
CA THR A 463 -51.33 -59.25 -51.68
C THR A 463 -50.16 -58.40 -52.15
N VAL A 464 -50.16 -58.08 -53.45
CA VAL A 464 -49.14 -57.27 -54.10
C VAL A 464 -49.14 -55.83 -53.59
N VAL A 465 -50.30 -55.18 -53.55
CA VAL A 465 -50.47 -53.80 -53.06
C VAL A 465 -50.08 -53.72 -51.57
N THR A 466 -50.45 -54.72 -50.77
CA THR A 466 -50.12 -54.78 -49.35
C THR A 466 -48.62 -54.83 -49.09
N VAL A 467 -47.87 -55.64 -49.88
CA VAL A 467 -46.41 -55.72 -49.75
C VAL A 467 -45.74 -54.40 -50.11
N ILE A 468 -46.17 -53.75 -51.19
CA ILE A 468 -45.63 -52.43 -51.59
C ILE A 468 -45.89 -51.39 -50.50
N LEU A 469 -47.13 -51.33 -49.98
CA LEU A 469 -47.50 -50.38 -48.93
C LEU A 469 -46.67 -50.60 -47.65
N ALA A 470 -46.41 -51.85 -47.27
CA ALA A 470 -45.57 -52.18 -46.11
C ALA A 470 -44.12 -51.68 -46.28
N PHE A 471 -43.54 -51.79 -47.48
CA PHE A 471 -42.21 -51.26 -47.76
C PHE A 471 -42.17 -49.73 -47.74
N VAL A 472 -43.19 -49.07 -48.30
CA VAL A 472 -43.30 -47.60 -48.27
C VAL A 472 -43.44 -47.10 -46.83
N LEU A 473 -44.33 -47.70 -46.03
CA LEU A 473 -44.52 -47.35 -44.61
C LEU A 473 -43.25 -47.60 -43.78
N GLY A 474 -42.58 -48.74 -43.98
CA GLY A 474 -41.34 -49.05 -43.29
C GLY A 474 -40.24 -48.04 -43.59
N TYR A 475 -40.12 -47.61 -44.84
CA TYR A 475 -39.15 -46.59 -45.24
C TYR A 475 -39.49 -45.22 -44.63
N VAL A 476 -40.74 -44.77 -44.74
CA VAL A 476 -41.22 -43.52 -44.12
C VAL A 476 -40.89 -43.47 -42.63
N LEU A 477 -41.07 -44.58 -41.91
CA LEU A 477 -40.77 -44.66 -40.47
C LEU A 477 -39.28 -44.56 -40.17
N ILE A 478 -38.42 -45.19 -40.98
CA ILE A 478 -36.95 -45.07 -40.85
C ILE A 478 -36.51 -43.63 -41.11
N THR A 479 -37.01 -43.01 -42.18
CA THR A 479 -36.68 -41.62 -42.52
C THR A 479 -37.15 -40.66 -41.43
N PHE A 480 -38.37 -40.84 -40.90
CA PHE A 480 -38.89 -40.04 -39.80
C PHE A 480 -38.03 -40.15 -38.54
N ARG A 481 -37.59 -41.36 -38.18
CA ARG A 481 -36.68 -41.58 -37.05
C ARG A 481 -35.33 -40.89 -37.26
N ARG A 482 -34.82 -40.87 -38.50
CA ARG A 482 -33.55 -40.22 -38.85
C ARG A 482 -33.62 -38.70 -38.72
N ILE A 483 -34.68 -38.07 -39.25
CA ILE A 483 -34.92 -36.61 -39.13
C ILE A 483 -34.95 -36.20 -37.65
N ARG A 484 -35.68 -36.97 -36.83
CA ARG A 484 -35.75 -36.72 -35.38
C ARG A 484 -34.38 -36.83 -34.70
N GLY A 485 -33.51 -37.72 -35.19
CA GLY A 485 -32.12 -37.82 -34.75
C GLY A 485 -31.32 -36.55 -35.06
N ILE A 486 -31.44 -36.03 -36.27
CA ILE A 486 -30.73 -34.79 -36.69
C ILE A 486 -31.28 -33.57 -35.93
N GLN A 487 -32.60 -33.48 -35.71
CA GLN A 487 -33.19 -32.46 -34.85
C GLN A 487 -32.64 -32.50 -33.42
N THR A 488 -32.41 -33.70 -32.87
CA THR A 488 -31.84 -33.86 -31.53
C THR A 488 -30.37 -33.45 -31.50
N GLN A 489 -29.61 -33.74 -32.55
CA GLN A 489 -28.22 -33.29 -32.68
C GLN A 489 -28.13 -31.77 -32.83
N PHE A 490 -29.07 -31.18 -33.57
CA PHE A 490 -29.18 -29.73 -33.74
C PHE A 490 -29.51 -29.03 -32.42
N GLY A 491 -30.49 -29.55 -31.66
CA GLY A 491 -30.83 -29.01 -30.34
C GLY A 491 -29.64 -29.04 -29.36
N LYS A 492 -28.90 -30.14 -29.32
CA LYS A 492 -27.68 -30.22 -28.50
C LYS A 492 -26.62 -29.20 -28.92
N LEU A 493 -26.49 -28.92 -30.22
CA LEU A 493 -25.54 -27.93 -30.71
C LEU A 493 -25.94 -26.49 -30.32
N ILE A 494 -27.24 -26.21 -30.27
CA ILE A 494 -27.78 -24.94 -29.75
C ILE A 494 -27.49 -24.84 -28.25
N ASP A 495 -27.83 -25.87 -27.48
CA ASP A 495 -27.60 -25.89 -26.02
C ASP A 495 -26.11 -25.70 -25.69
N ASP A 496 -25.20 -26.39 -26.40
CA ASP A 496 -23.75 -26.26 -26.22
C ASP A 496 -23.25 -24.85 -26.57
N ARG A 497 -23.82 -24.23 -27.61
CA ARG A 497 -23.49 -22.85 -28.02
C ARG A 497 -24.01 -21.84 -27.00
N ASP A 498 -25.24 -21.96 -26.55
CA ASP A 498 -25.86 -21.02 -25.61
C ASP A 498 -25.18 -21.08 -24.24
N ASN A 499 -24.78 -22.28 -23.78
CA ASN A 499 -23.93 -22.44 -22.59
C ASN A 499 -22.57 -21.77 -22.76
N SER A 500 -21.97 -21.87 -23.95
CA SER A 500 -20.71 -21.19 -24.26
C SER A 500 -20.89 -19.68 -24.25
N ILE A 501 -21.91 -19.14 -24.94
CA ILE A 501 -22.22 -17.70 -24.98
C ILE A 501 -22.50 -17.16 -23.57
N GLN A 502 -23.27 -17.87 -22.75
CA GLN A 502 -23.56 -17.44 -21.37
C GLN A 502 -22.32 -17.44 -20.47
N PHE A 503 -21.41 -18.38 -20.67
CA PHE A 503 -20.14 -18.43 -19.93
C PHE A 503 -19.21 -17.29 -20.36
N TYR A 504 -19.06 -17.07 -21.67
CA TYR A 504 -18.12 -16.10 -22.24
C TYR A 504 -18.65 -14.65 -22.24
N GLY A 505 -19.96 -14.43 -22.35
CA GLY A 505 -20.60 -13.10 -22.38
C GLY A 505 -20.42 -12.26 -21.11
N ARG A 506 -19.82 -12.82 -20.05
CA ARG A 506 -19.38 -12.06 -18.86
C ARG A 506 -18.11 -11.25 -19.09
N PHE A 507 -17.40 -11.48 -20.18
CA PHE A 507 -16.08 -10.93 -20.47
C PHE A 507 -16.03 -10.05 -21.73
N PHE A 508 -17.16 -9.86 -22.42
CA PHE A 508 -17.28 -9.07 -23.65
C PHE A 508 -18.49 -8.14 -23.54
N ASP A 509 -18.36 -6.93 -24.10
CA ASP A 509 -19.50 -6.00 -24.22
C ASP A 509 -20.43 -6.43 -25.38
N ASP A 510 -21.71 -6.03 -25.31
CA ASP A 510 -22.74 -6.43 -26.29
C ASP A 510 -22.40 -6.07 -27.74
N GLU A 511 -21.63 -4.99 -27.94
CA GLU A 511 -21.15 -4.56 -29.27
C GLU A 511 -20.11 -5.53 -29.84
N GLU A 512 -19.16 -5.98 -29.02
CA GLU A 512 -18.16 -6.98 -29.41
C GLU A 512 -18.80 -8.35 -29.67
N LEU A 513 -19.75 -8.76 -28.83
CA LEU A 513 -20.52 -10.00 -29.03
C LEU A 513 -21.28 -9.99 -30.37
N THR A 514 -21.75 -8.82 -30.80
CA THR A 514 -22.44 -8.66 -32.08
C THR A 514 -21.46 -8.67 -33.26
N GLU A 515 -20.29 -8.03 -33.13
CA GLU A 515 -19.23 -8.02 -34.14
C GLU A 515 -18.71 -9.43 -34.44
N TYR A 516 -18.53 -10.26 -33.40
CA TYR A 516 -18.09 -11.65 -33.54
C TYR A 516 -19.22 -12.62 -33.94
N GLY A 517 -20.45 -12.14 -34.13
CA GLY A 517 -21.60 -12.97 -34.51
C GLY A 517 -22.03 -13.96 -33.41
N LEU A 518 -21.74 -13.63 -32.15
CA LEU A 518 -22.04 -14.41 -30.94
C LEU A 518 -23.36 -14.00 -30.27
N ASN A 519 -23.91 -12.83 -30.60
CA ASN A 519 -25.24 -12.39 -30.19
C ASN A 519 -26.27 -12.66 -31.30
N PRO A 520 -27.53 -13.05 -31.00
CA PRO A 520 -28.52 -13.26 -32.04
C PRO A 520 -28.76 -11.95 -32.77
N SER A 521 -28.50 -11.95 -34.08
CA SER A 521 -28.72 -10.78 -34.93
C SER A 521 -30.19 -10.37 -34.83
N SER A 522 -30.45 -9.12 -34.46
CA SER A 522 -31.80 -8.53 -34.33
C SER A 522 -32.61 -8.54 -35.64
N ASP A 523 -32.00 -8.90 -36.77
CA ASP A 523 -32.66 -9.10 -38.05
C ASP A 523 -33.16 -10.55 -38.19
N SER A 524 -34.27 -10.87 -37.52
CA SER A 524 -35.03 -12.06 -37.87
C SER A 524 -35.53 -11.93 -39.33
N PRO A 525 -35.45 -12.99 -40.16
CA PRO A 525 -36.02 -12.94 -41.50
C PRO A 525 -37.50 -12.54 -41.42
N ARG A 526 -38.05 -11.81 -42.39
CA ARG A 526 -39.48 -11.41 -42.38
C ARG A 526 -40.49 -12.57 -42.17
N TRP A 527 -40.07 -13.81 -42.46
CA TRP A 527 -40.85 -15.04 -42.28
C TRP A 527 -40.63 -15.73 -40.91
N GLY A 528 -39.68 -15.25 -40.11
CA GLY A 528 -39.29 -15.77 -38.78
C GLY A 528 -40.38 -15.62 -37.73
N SER A 529 -41.19 -14.56 -37.81
CA SER A 529 -42.32 -14.29 -36.91
C SER A 529 -43.35 -15.41 -36.83
N LEU A 530 -43.52 -16.20 -37.91
CA LEU A 530 -44.38 -17.38 -37.91
C LEU A 530 -43.88 -18.48 -36.96
N PHE A 531 -42.57 -18.59 -36.78
CA PHE A 531 -41.94 -19.60 -35.92
C PHE A 531 -41.87 -19.14 -34.46
N GLU A 532 -41.64 -17.84 -34.23
CA GLU A 532 -41.74 -17.20 -32.92
C GLU A 532 -43.16 -17.37 -32.33
N THR A 533 -44.20 -17.15 -33.15
CA THR A 533 -45.62 -17.27 -32.71
C THR A 533 -46.02 -18.70 -32.32
N VAL A 534 -45.38 -19.71 -32.92
CA VAL A 534 -45.64 -21.13 -32.64
C VAL A 534 -44.80 -21.62 -31.44
N GLY A 535 -43.94 -20.76 -30.87
CA GLY A 535 -43.10 -21.07 -29.71
C GLY A 535 -42.01 -22.09 -30.01
N TRP A 536 -41.56 -22.16 -31.27
CA TRP A 536 -40.53 -23.12 -31.69
C TRP A 536 -39.11 -22.57 -31.54
N ILE A 537 -38.95 -21.26 -31.49
CA ILE A 537 -37.69 -20.54 -31.28
C ILE A 537 -38.01 -19.28 -30.47
N GLU A 538 -37.24 -19.01 -29.42
CA GLU A 538 -37.25 -17.77 -28.65
C GLU A 538 -35.88 -17.09 -28.92
N ASP A 539 -35.87 -15.99 -29.68
CA ASP A 539 -34.68 -15.20 -30.05
C ASP A 539 -33.52 -15.96 -30.73
N GLY A 540 -33.82 -16.74 -31.77
CA GLY A 540 -32.83 -17.56 -32.48
C GLY A 540 -32.04 -16.85 -33.59
N PHE A 541 -30.89 -17.42 -33.96
CA PHE A 541 -30.09 -16.95 -35.08
C PHE A 541 -30.74 -17.25 -36.43
N ARG A 542 -30.43 -16.47 -37.48
CA ARG A 542 -30.91 -16.70 -38.86
C ARG A 542 -30.70 -18.14 -39.36
N LEU A 543 -29.63 -18.81 -38.93
CA LEU A 543 -29.34 -20.21 -39.26
C LEU A 543 -30.34 -21.20 -38.67
N GLU A 544 -30.89 -20.92 -37.49
CA GLU A 544 -31.91 -21.75 -36.85
C GLU A 544 -33.24 -21.66 -37.59
N TYR A 545 -33.64 -20.45 -38.00
CA TYR A 545 -34.80 -20.24 -38.85
C TYR A 545 -34.68 -20.98 -40.20
N VAL A 546 -33.49 -20.97 -40.79
CA VAL A 546 -33.24 -21.65 -42.08
C VAL A 546 -33.24 -23.16 -41.91
N PHE A 547 -32.61 -23.71 -40.87
CA PHE A 547 -32.62 -25.16 -40.61
C PHE A 547 -34.04 -25.67 -40.33
N LEU A 548 -34.82 -24.92 -39.56
CA LEU A 548 -36.20 -25.27 -39.24
C LEU A 548 -37.09 -25.26 -40.50
N LEU A 549 -36.89 -24.29 -41.39
CA LEU A 549 -37.55 -24.24 -42.69
C LEU A 549 -37.14 -25.42 -43.58
N ASP A 550 -35.86 -25.78 -43.60
CA ASP A 550 -35.34 -26.94 -44.33
C ASP A 550 -36.00 -28.25 -43.82
N VAL A 551 -36.18 -28.39 -42.50
CA VAL A 551 -36.87 -29.53 -41.87
C VAL A 551 -38.38 -29.56 -42.19
N ILE A 552 -39.05 -28.41 -42.22
CA ILE A 552 -40.48 -28.35 -42.57
C ILE A 552 -40.70 -28.69 -44.04
N LEU A 553 -39.86 -28.14 -44.92
CA LEU A 553 -39.88 -28.45 -46.34
C LEU A 553 -39.64 -29.95 -46.57
N TYR A 554 -38.76 -30.55 -45.75
CA TYR A 554 -38.55 -31.99 -45.70
C TYR A 554 -39.83 -32.76 -45.36
N TYR A 555 -40.52 -32.41 -44.26
CA TYR A 555 -41.76 -33.08 -43.87
C TYR A 555 -42.86 -32.94 -44.92
N LEU A 556 -42.95 -31.77 -45.55
CA LEU A 556 -43.91 -31.51 -46.63
C LEU A 556 -43.60 -32.40 -47.84
N LEU A 557 -42.33 -32.49 -48.24
CA LEU A 557 -41.91 -33.34 -49.36
C LEU A 557 -42.18 -34.82 -49.06
N LEU A 558 -41.83 -35.30 -47.87
CA LEU A 558 -42.10 -36.67 -47.46
C LEU A 558 -43.61 -36.97 -47.40
N GLY A 559 -44.42 -36.01 -46.95
CA GLY A 559 -45.87 -36.08 -46.99
C GLY A 559 -46.43 -36.16 -48.41
N THR A 560 -45.92 -35.35 -49.34
CA THR A 560 -46.34 -35.37 -50.75
C THR A 560 -45.97 -36.68 -51.45
N VAL A 561 -44.75 -37.19 -51.24
CA VAL A 561 -44.33 -38.50 -51.79
C VAL A 561 -45.19 -39.63 -51.23
N SER A 562 -45.49 -39.59 -49.92
CA SER A 562 -46.38 -40.57 -49.30
C SER A 562 -47.80 -40.49 -49.88
N LEU A 563 -48.33 -39.29 -50.07
CA LEU A 563 -49.66 -39.06 -50.65
C LEU A 563 -49.74 -39.53 -52.11
N ILE A 564 -48.75 -39.18 -52.94
CA ILE A 564 -48.66 -39.64 -54.33
C ILE A 564 -48.55 -41.17 -54.38
N SER A 565 -47.76 -41.76 -53.49
CA SER A 565 -47.62 -43.22 -53.41
C SER A 565 -48.95 -43.88 -53.05
N ILE A 566 -49.72 -43.30 -52.11
CA ILE A 566 -51.06 -43.77 -51.75
C ILE A 566 -52.03 -43.62 -52.93
N ILE A 567 -52.03 -42.48 -53.63
CA ILE A 567 -52.89 -42.24 -54.80
C ILE A 567 -52.58 -43.26 -55.91
N LEU A 568 -51.31 -43.47 -56.23
CA LEU A 568 -50.88 -44.46 -57.23
C LEU A 568 -51.29 -45.88 -56.82
N LEU A 569 -51.18 -46.23 -55.53
CA LEU A 569 -51.65 -47.53 -55.02
C LEU A 569 -53.17 -47.68 -55.13
N ILE A 570 -53.93 -46.62 -54.85
CA ILE A 570 -55.40 -46.59 -55.00
C ILE A 570 -55.80 -46.70 -56.48
N ASP A 571 -55.09 -46.02 -57.38
CA ASP A 571 -55.35 -46.07 -58.83
C ASP A 571 -55.12 -47.48 -59.39
N ILE A 572 -54.00 -48.13 -59.01
CA ILE A 572 -53.72 -49.54 -59.35
C ILE A 572 -54.82 -50.48 -58.79
N PHE A 573 -55.35 -50.18 -57.60
CA PHE A 573 -56.41 -50.97 -56.98
C PHE A 573 -57.76 -50.79 -57.72
N LEU A 574 -58.10 -49.56 -58.11
CA LEU A 574 -59.34 -49.23 -58.82
C LEU A 574 -59.34 -49.74 -60.27
N TRP A 575 -58.20 -49.67 -60.98
CA TRP A 575 -58.06 -50.18 -62.35
C TRP A 575 -58.29 -51.70 -62.46
N ASN A 576 -58.06 -52.45 -61.37
CA ASN A 576 -58.30 -53.90 -61.31
C ASN A 576 -59.73 -54.29 -60.88
N ILE A 577 -60.48 -53.39 -60.24
CA ILE A 577 -61.88 -53.64 -59.84
C ILE A 577 -62.86 -53.39 -61.01
N PHE A 578 -62.53 -52.48 -61.94
CA PHE A 578 -63.31 -52.24 -63.15
C PHE A 578 -62.46 -52.47 -64.42
N PRO A 579 -62.27 -53.73 -64.87
CA PRO A 579 -61.64 -53.99 -66.16
C PRO A 579 -62.66 -53.68 -67.27
N GLY A 580 -62.82 -52.41 -67.62
CA GLY A 580 -63.70 -51.97 -68.70
C GLY A 580 -64.56 -50.75 -68.36
N LEU A 581 -63.92 -49.58 -68.25
CA LEU A 581 -64.49 -48.31 -68.68
C LEU A 581 -63.39 -47.62 -69.51
N PRO A 582 -63.73 -47.04 -70.67
CA PRO A 582 -62.81 -46.76 -71.78
C PRO A 582 -61.67 -45.79 -71.46
#